data_AF-A0A420YXL9-F1
#
_entry.id   AF-A0A420YXL9-F1
#
_cell.length_a   1.000
_cell.length_b   1.000
_cell.length_c   1.000
_cell.angle_alpha   90.00
_cell.angle_beta   90.00
_cell.angle_gamma   90.00
#
_symmetry.space_group_name_H-M   'P 1'
#
loop_
_entity.id
_entity.type
_entity.pdbx_description
1 polymer ?
#
loop_
_entity_poly.entity_id
_entity_poly.type
_entity_poly.pdbx_seq_one_letter_code
_entity_poly.pdbx_strand_id
1 'polypeptide(L)'
;MDISKVFKTFVGEIRKRTNIMTEDNIRYYWFASMLTQDKELNNYTLEYPYINEPELIGKELDLLYKGPQAHLCFEMKFHRNSKDTAYPQTDAAGAIFSDINRLPFFQTGDDSKAGQEIIRYFLYVTDATMDSYLSQTKSLSEYREGLQKFYTANIGESFSIIYPEDTPITFFKKLRRFNNTETSSPKITLVEKEDFRCDSNSFKDNECHIRLYRIGE
;
A
#
# COMPACT_ATOMS: atom_id res chain seq x y z
N MET A 1 1.45 -15.46 -11.36
CA MET A 1 2.53 -14.46 -11.35
C MET A 1 3.34 -14.63 -10.08
N ASP A 2 4.66 -14.67 -10.15
CA ASP A 2 5.53 -14.79 -8.97
C ASP A 2 5.79 -13.40 -8.38
N ILE A 3 5.07 -13.05 -7.31
CA ILE A 3 5.13 -11.71 -6.73
C ILE A 3 6.51 -11.37 -6.15
N SER A 4 7.21 -12.36 -5.59
CA SER A 4 8.55 -12.19 -5.04
C SER A 4 9.56 -11.83 -6.14
N LYS A 5 9.42 -12.43 -7.32
CA LYS A 5 10.26 -12.07 -8.48
C LYS A 5 9.92 -10.69 -9.07
N VAL A 6 8.64 -10.29 -9.06
CA VAL A 6 8.25 -8.91 -9.41
C VAL A 6 8.90 -7.92 -8.45
N PHE A 7 8.78 -8.18 -7.15
CA PHE A 7 9.33 -7.33 -6.09
C PHE A 7 10.85 -7.14 -6.24
N LYS A 8 11.60 -8.23 -6.44
CA LYS A 8 13.06 -8.16 -6.66
C LYS A 8 13.43 -7.33 -7.89
N THR A 9 12.66 -7.48 -8.98
CA THR A 9 12.87 -6.69 -10.21
C THR A 9 12.62 -5.21 -9.94
N PHE A 10 11.51 -4.90 -9.26
CA PHE A 10 11.16 -3.54 -8.86
C PHE A 10 12.24 -2.90 -7.99
N VAL A 11 12.68 -3.58 -6.92
CA VAL A 11 13.79 -3.12 -6.07
C VAL A 11 15.04 -2.83 -6.88
N GLY A 12 15.39 -3.73 -7.80
CA GLY A 12 16.55 -3.56 -8.69
C GLY A 12 16.44 -2.32 -9.59
N GLU A 13 15.23 -1.98 -10.04
CA GLU A 13 14.98 -0.77 -10.83
C GLU A 13 15.02 0.50 -9.99
N ILE A 14 14.45 0.49 -8.77
CA ILE A 14 14.50 1.64 -7.86
C ILE A 14 15.94 1.97 -7.44
N ARG A 15 16.77 0.95 -7.18
CA ARG A 15 18.20 1.11 -6.82
C ARG A 15 19.01 1.90 -7.84
N LYS A 16 18.69 1.77 -9.12
CA LYS A 16 19.44 2.42 -10.21
C LYS A 16 19.09 3.90 -10.38
N ARG A 17 18.12 4.44 -9.64
CA ARG A 17 17.57 5.77 -9.91
C ARG A 17 18.30 6.87 -9.15
N THR A 18 18.59 7.94 -9.90
CA THR A 18 19.34 9.11 -9.44
C THR A 18 18.50 10.39 -9.31
N ASN A 19 17.21 10.32 -9.67
CA ASN A 19 16.34 11.49 -9.83
C ASN A 19 15.20 11.51 -8.80
N ILE A 20 14.61 12.68 -8.59
CA ILE A 20 13.43 12.87 -7.74
C ILE A 20 12.32 11.87 -8.15
N MET A 21 11.92 11.04 -7.20
CA MET A 21 10.83 10.07 -7.35
C MET A 21 9.49 10.69 -6.97
N THR A 22 8.43 10.27 -7.66
CA THR A 22 7.02 10.53 -7.33
C THR A 22 6.27 9.21 -7.12
N GLU A 23 5.04 9.27 -6.60
CA GLU A 23 4.16 8.11 -6.49
C GLU A 23 3.88 7.47 -7.86
N ASP A 24 3.65 8.27 -8.90
CA ASP A 24 3.47 7.77 -10.27
C ASP A 24 4.70 7.04 -10.79
N ASN A 25 5.91 7.48 -10.42
CA ASN A 25 7.11 6.73 -10.78
C ASN A 25 7.10 5.33 -10.13
N ILE A 26 6.69 5.23 -8.86
CA ILE A 26 6.54 3.94 -8.17
C ILE A 26 5.53 3.05 -8.89
N ARG A 27 4.35 3.59 -9.25
CA ARG A 27 3.32 2.87 -10.01
C ARG A 27 3.85 2.32 -11.33
N TYR A 28 4.52 3.15 -12.14
CA TYR A 28 5.04 2.72 -13.43
C TYR A 28 6.20 1.74 -13.33
N TYR A 29 7.09 1.88 -12.34
CA TYR A 29 8.15 0.88 -12.13
C TYR A 29 7.61 -0.45 -11.65
N TRP A 30 6.59 -0.45 -10.80
CA TRP A 30 5.93 -1.67 -10.38
C TRP A 30 5.26 -2.36 -11.57
N PHE A 31 4.48 -1.62 -12.35
CA PHE A 31 3.87 -2.11 -13.59
C PHE A 31 4.91 -2.67 -14.56
N ALA A 32 5.99 -1.93 -14.84
CA ALA A 32 7.08 -2.40 -15.70
C ALA A 32 7.75 -3.68 -15.17
N SER A 33 7.85 -3.83 -13.85
CA SER A 33 8.39 -5.03 -13.21
C SER A 33 7.46 -6.23 -13.38
N MET A 34 6.14 -6.02 -13.31
CA MET A 34 5.16 -7.07 -13.61
C MET A 34 5.23 -7.51 -15.09
N LEU A 35 5.45 -6.57 -16.02
CA LEU A 35 5.59 -6.86 -17.46
C LEU A 35 6.77 -7.79 -17.80
N THR A 36 7.74 -7.93 -16.90
CA THR A 36 8.83 -8.89 -17.09
C THR A 36 8.39 -10.35 -16.95
N GLN A 37 7.23 -10.59 -16.33
CA GLN A 37 6.65 -11.93 -16.14
C GLN A 37 5.43 -12.20 -17.02
N ASP A 38 4.61 -11.19 -17.28
CA ASP A 38 3.50 -11.29 -18.22
C ASP A 38 3.47 -10.05 -19.11
N LYS A 39 3.65 -10.26 -20.41
CA LYS A 39 3.71 -9.17 -21.40
C LYS A 39 2.35 -8.84 -22.00
N GLU A 40 1.30 -9.60 -21.67
CA GLU A 40 -0.05 -9.38 -22.19
C GLU A 40 -0.67 -8.15 -21.53
N LEU A 41 -0.65 -7.01 -22.23
CA LEU A 41 -1.12 -5.73 -21.71
C LEU A 41 -2.61 -5.74 -21.36
N ASN A 42 -3.42 -6.55 -22.05
CA ASN A 42 -4.85 -6.64 -21.77
C ASN A 42 -5.16 -7.25 -20.39
N ASN A 43 -4.18 -7.90 -19.76
CA ASN A 43 -4.32 -8.41 -18.41
C ASN A 43 -4.19 -7.30 -17.35
N TYR A 44 -3.86 -6.07 -17.72
CA TYR A 44 -3.59 -4.98 -16.77
C TYR A 44 -4.59 -3.84 -16.93
N THR A 45 -4.97 -3.23 -15.81
CA THR A 45 -5.74 -1.99 -15.79
C THR A 45 -5.18 -1.09 -14.71
N LEU A 46 -4.66 0.06 -15.12
CA LEU A 46 -4.26 1.13 -14.20
C LEU A 46 -5.48 1.94 -13.82
N GLU A 47 -5.47 2.49 -12.61
CA GLU A 47 -6.54 3.38 -12.11
C GLU A 47 -7.93 2.73 -12.24
N TYR A 48 -8.04 1.47 -11.83
CA TYR A 48 -9.29 0.72 -11.94
C TYR A 48 -10.34 1.29 -10.97
N PRO A 49 -11.52 1.72 -11.42
CA PRO A 49 -12.50 2.35 -10.55
C PRO A 49 -13.12 1.37 -9.56
N TYR A 50 -13.36 1.82 -8.33
CA TYR A 50 -14.22 1.11 -7.40
C TYR A 50 -15.68 1.27 -7.85
N ILE A 51 -16.27 0.20 -8.39
CA ILE A 51 -17.59 0.23 -9.05
C ILE A 51 -18.73 -0.33 -8.20
N ASN A 52 -18.45 -1.21 -7.25
CA ASN A 52 -19.48 -1.95 -6.51
C ASN A 52 -19.80 -1.36 -5.13
N GLU A 53 -19.07 -0.33 -4.71
CA GLU A 53 -19.14 0.24 -3.36
C GLU A 53 -19.52 1.72 -3.45
N PRO A 54 -20.76 2.11 -3.10
CA PRO A 54 -21.26 3.48 -3.25
C PRO A 54 -20.36 4.54 -2.60
N GLU A 55 -19.74 4.22 -1.48
CA GLU A 55 -18.83 5.09 -0.71
C GLU A 55 -17.47 5.28 -1.40
N LEU A 56 -17.10 4.39 -2.31
CA LEU A 56 -15.84 4.40 -3.04
C LEU A 56 -15.99 4.89 -4.48
N ILE A 57 -17.19 5.32 -4.90
CA ILE A 57 -17.41 5.93 -6.22
C ILE A 57 -16.47 7.13 -6.40
N GLY A 58 -15.74 7.14 -7.51
CA GLY A 58 -14.70 8.15 -7.80
C GLY A 58 -13.39 7.92 -7.05
N LYS A 59 -13.19 6.73 -6.48
CA LYS A 59 -11.89 6.19 -6.10
C LYS A 59 -11.46 5.14 -7.10
N GLU A 60 -10.16 5.00 -7.20
CA GLU A 60 -9.49 4.08 -8.12
C GLU A 60 -8.48 3.25 -7.33
N LEU A 61 -8.29 2.03 -7.79
CA LEU A 61 -7.20 1.13 -7.44
C LEU A 61 -6.06 1.40 -8.41
N ASP A 62 -4.84 1.59 -7.91
CA ASP A 62 -3.69 1.96 -8.72
C ASP A 62 -3.41 0.97 -9.85
N LEU A 63 -3.50 -0.34 -9.56
CA LEU A 63 -3.28 -1.38 -10.56
C LEU A 63 -4.07 -2.66 -10.26
N LEU A 64 -4.83 -3.11 -11.27
CA LEU A 64 -5.42 -4.43 -11.36
C LEU A 64 -4.64 -5.28 -12.38
N TYR A 65 -4.33 -6.52 -12.02
CA TYR A 65 -3.87 -7.57 -12.94
C TYR A 65 -4.85 -8.74 -12.94
N LYS A 66 -5.43 -9.04 -14.10
CA LYS A 66 -6.34 -10.16 -14.35
C LYS A 66 -5.56 -11.38 -14.84
N GLY A 67 -5.03 -12.16 -13.90
CA GLY A 67 -4.29 -13.38 -14.19
C GLY A 67 -5.20 -14.62 -14.36
N PRO A 68 -4.69 -15.70 -14.98
CA PRO A 68 -5.45 -16.93 -15.18
C PRO A 68 -5.76 -17.69 -13.89
N GLN A 69 -4.90 -17.56 -12.87
CA GLN A 69 -5.03 -18.27 -11.58
C GLN A 69 -5.72 -17.42 -10.51
N ALA A 70 -5.38 -16.14 -10.48
CA ALA A 70 -5.85 -15.18 -9.50
C ALA A 70 -5.77 -13.77 -10.09
N HIS A 71 -6.68 -12.91 -9.65
CA HIS A 71 -6.58 -11.48 -9.87
C HIS A 71 -5.70 -10.87 -8.77
N LEU A 72 -4.81 -9.95 -9.13
CA LEU A 72 -3.95 -9.25 -8.20
C LEU A 72 -4.31 -7.77 -8.21
N CYS A 73 -4.53 -7.20 -7.03
CA CYS A 73 -4.87 -5.79 -6.84
C CYS A 73 -3.77 -5.11 -6.05
N PHE A 74 -3.39 -3.90 -6.46
CA PHE A 74 -2.35 -3.13 -5.80
C PHE A 74 -2.86 -1.73 -5.52
N GLU A 75 -2.79 -1.32 -4.24
CA GLU A 75 -2.60 0.09 -3.90
C GLU A 75 -1.13 0.34 -3.60
N MET A 76 -0.63 1.50 -4.02
CA MET A 76 0.76 1.89 -3.87
C MET A 76 0.81 3.25 -3.19
N LYS A 77 1.76 3.39 -2.28
CA LYS A 77 1.94 4.63 -1.55
C LYS A 77 3.41 4.99 -1.48
N PHE A 78 3.73 6.22 -1.89
CA PHE A 78 5.06 6.76 -1.75
C PHE A 78 5.06 7.94 -0.80
N HIS A 79 5.79 7.81 0.31
CA HIS A 79 6.03 8.93 1.22
C HIS A 79 7.51 9.30 1.26
N ARG A 80 7.77 10.59 1.27
CA ARG A 80 9.11 11.14 1.51
C ARG A 80 9.00 12.30 2.47
N ASN A 81 9.96 12.44 3.36
CA ASN A 81 9.98 13.59 4.25
C ASN A 81 10.61 14.79 3.54
N SER A 82 9.78 15.66 2.96
CA SER A 82 10.24 16.94 2.41
C SER A 82 10.27 18.00 3.52
N LYS A 83 11.29 18.88 3.50
CA LYS A 83 11.46 19.95 4.51
C LYS A 83 10.27 20.92 4.59
N ASP A 84 9.44 20.98 3.54
CA ASP A 84 8.30 21.91 3.42
C ASP A 84 6.95 21.29 3.76
N THR A 85 6.88 19.97 4.00
CA THR A 85 5.61 19.31 4.34
C THR A 85 5.47 19.18 5.85
N ALA A 86 4.89 20.21 6.46
CA ALA A 86 4.34 20.15 7.82
C ALA A 86 3.05 19.30 7.87
N TYR A 87 3.04 18.15 7.18
CA TYR A 87 1.89 17.26 7.19
C TYR A 87 1.81 16.61 8.57
N PRO A 88 0.70 16.76 9.33
CA PRO A 88 0.58 16.14 10.64
C PRO A 88 0.78 14.62 10.52
N GLN A 89 1.54 14.02 11.46
CA GLN A 89 1.78 12.57 11.51
C GLN A 89 0.49 11.76 11.38
N THR A 90 -0.55 12.21 12.08
CA THR A 90 -1.91 11.65 12.05
C THR A 90 -2.48 11.56 10.64
N ASP A 91 -2.27 12.57 9.82
CA ASP A 91 -2.85 12.64 8.47
C ASP A 91 -2.03 11.80 7.47
N ALA A 92 -0.71 11.76 7.64
CA ALA A 92 0.17 10.90 6.85
C ALA A 92 -0.09 9.41 7.14
N ALA A 93 -0.20 9.03 8.42
CA ALA A 93 -0.60 7.68 8.82
C ALA A 93 -2.02 7.37 8.36
N GLY A 94 -2.98 8.28 8.59
CA GLY A 94 -4.37 8.12 8.19
C GLY A 94 -4.55 7.90 6.69
N ALA A 95 -3.73 8.53 5.85
CA ALA A 95 -3.73 8.30 4.41
C ALA A 95 -3.36 6.84 4.05
N ILE A 96 -2.30 6.29 4.66
CA ILE A 96 -1.88 4.89 4.44
C ILE A 96 -3.02 3.93 4.81
N PHE A 97 -3.59 4.09 5.99
CA PHE A 97 -4.61 3.16 6.47
C PHE A 97 -5.96 3.34 5.79
N SER A 98 -6.28 4.56 5.34
CA SER A 98 -7.42 4.78 4.46
C SER A 98 -7.26 4.04 3.14
N ASP A 99 -6.04 3.86 2.62
CA ASP A 99 -5.81 3.10 1.39
C ASP A 99 -5.92 1.59 1.65
N ILE A 100 -5.30 1.11 2.73
CA ILE A 100 -5.37 -0.31 3.16
C ILE A 100 -6.80 -0.76 3.45
N ASN A 101 -7.56 0.02 4.21
CA ASN A 101 -8.92 -0.35 4.61
C ASN A 101 -9.91 -0.36 3.43
N ARG A 102 -9.59 0.25 2.29
CA ARG A 102 -10.44 0.19 1.07
C ARG A 102 -10.26 -1.11 0.31
N LEU A 103 -9.11 -1.77 0.42
CA LEU A 103 -8.77 -2.95 -0.36
C LEU A 103 -9.73 -4.14 -0.15
N PRO A 104 -10.17 -4.49 1.08
CA PRO A 104 -11.11 -5.59 1.30
C PRO A 104 -12.41 -5.46 0.50
N PHE A 105 -12.89 -4.21 0.30
CA PHE A 105 -14.09 -3.90 -0.45
C PHE A 105 -13.90 -3.92 -1.97
N PHE A 106 -12.67 -4.10 -2.45
CA PHE A 106 -12.42 -4.21 -3.89
C PHE A 106 -13.02 -5.50 -4.45
N GLN A 107 -13.77 -5.34 -5.54
CA GLN A 107 -14.39 -6.39 -6.34
C GLN A 107 -14.26 -6.03 -7.82
N THR A 108 -14.18 -7.02 -8.69
CA THR A 108 -14.31 -6.82 -10.13
C THR A 108 -15.75 -7.04 -10.58
N GLY A 109 -16.18 -6.34 -11.63
CA GLY A 109 -17.55 -6.47 -12.14
C GLY A 109 -17.88 -7.88 -12.67
N ASP A 110 -16.85 -8.68 -12.98
CA ASP A 110 -16.96 -10.04 -13.51
C ASP A 110 -16.77 -11.14 -12.44
N ASP A 111 -16.67 -10.79 -11.16
CA ASP A 111 -16.46 -11.74 -10.03
C ASP A 111 -17.56 -12.82 -9.96
N SER A 112 -18.68 -12.59 -10.64
CA SER A 112 -19.79 -13.54 -10.78
C SER A 112 -19.54 -14.71 -11.75
N LYS A 113 -18.42 -14.76 -12.49
CA LYS A 113 -18.23 -15.75 -13.59
C LYS A 113 -17.24 -16.87 -13.35
N ALA A 114 -16.34 -16.80 -12.38
CA ALA A 114 -15.52 -17.96 -11.96
C ALA A 114 -14.86 -17.65 -10.63
N GLY A 115 -14.80 -18.61 -9.70
CA GLY A 115 -14.15 -18.48 -8.39
C GLY A 115 -12.64 -18.28 -8.42
N GLN A 116 -12.16 -17.28 -9.17
CA GLN A 116 -10.80 -16.79 -9.15
C GLN A 116 -10.60 -15.93 -7.92
N GLU A 117 -9.58 -16.28 -7.14
CA GLU A 117 -9.20 -15.54 -5.93
C GLU A 117 -8.73 -14.13 -6.30
N ILE A 118 -9.19 -13.12 -5.56
CA ILE A 118 -8.64 -11.76 -5.61
C ILE A 118 -7.62 -11.63 -4.48
N ILE A 119 -6.36 -11.44 -4.84
CA ILE A 119 -5.26 -11.21 -3.89
C ILE A 119 -4.95 -9.72 -3.86
N ARG A 120 -5.08 -9.13 -2.66
CA ARG A 120 -4.94 -7.69 -2.45
C ARG A 120 -3.58 -7.38 -1.84
N TYR A 121 -2.86 -6.46 -2.46
CA TYR A 121 -1.55 -6.00 -2.03
C TYR A 121 -1.54 -4.50 -1.77
N PHE A 122 -0.73 -4.10 -0.78
CA PHE A 122 -0.34 -2.73 -0.53
C PHE A 122 1.18 -2.60 -0.66
N LEU A 123 1.65 -1.81 -1.62
CA LEU A 123 3.07 -1.53 -1.82
C LEU A 123 3.41 -0.18 -1.18
N TYR A 124 4.25 -0.19 -0.17
CA TYR A 124 4.70 1.02 0.52
C TYR A 124 6.17 1.27 0.24
N VAL A 125 6.48 2.48 -0.22
CA VAL A 125 7.84 2.96 -0.46
C VAL A 125 8.06 4.23 0.35
N THR A 126 9.14 4.27 1.12
CA THR A 126 9.43 5.43 1.97
C THR A 126 10.93 5.68 2.14
N ASP A 127 11.30 6.86 2.64
CA ASP A 127 12.65 7.13 3.13
C ASP A 127 12.79 6.80 4.63
N ALA A 128 14.03 6.57 5.09
CA ALA A 128 14.31 6.23 6.48
C ALA A 128 13.85 7.31 7.48
N THR A 129 13.87 8.58 7.07
CA THR A 129 13.40 9.67 7.91
C THR A 129 11.90 9.58 8.14
N MET A 130 11.11 9.35 7.09
CA MET A 130 9.66 9.23 7.14
C MET A 130 9.23 7.94 7.85
N ASP A 131 9.95 6.84 7.62
CA ASP A 131 9.78 5.60 8.37
C ASP A 131 9.96 5.82 9.88
N SER A 132 11.04 6.50 10.28
CA SER A 132 11.29 6.89 11.67
C SER A 132 10.23 7.85 12.21
N TYR A 133 9.81 8.82 11.38
CA TYR A 133 8.82 9.82 11.75
C TYR A 133 7.45 9.20 12.06
N LEU A 134 7.01 8.22 11.26
CA LEU A 134 5.71 7.57 11.43
C LEU A 134 5.75 6.42 12.45
N SER A 135 6.89 5.75 12.64
CA SER A 135 7.04 4.68 13.64
C SER A 135 7.15 5.19 15.09
N GLN A 136 7.61 6.43 15.31
CA GLN A 136 7.83 7.00 16.64
C GLN A 136 6.72 7.94 17.13
N THR A 137 5.55 7.89 16.51
CA THR A 137 4.45 8.79 16.85
C THR A 137 3.97 8.65 18.29
N LYS A 138 4.13 9.72 19.09
CA LYS A 138 3.64 9.78 20.48
C LYS A 138 2.18 10.22 20.57
N SER A 139 1.67 10.91 19.55
CA SER A 139 0.30 11.44 19.48
C SER A 139 -0.74 10.41 19.04
N LEU A 140 -0.29 9.20 18.65
CA LEU A 140 -1.13 8.09 18.18
C LEU A 140 -0.98 6.88 19.11
N SER A 141 -0.94 7.11 20.42
CA SER A 141 -0.66 6.08 21.44
C SER A 141 -1.58 4.86 21.34
N GLU A 142 -2.82 5.06 20.91
CA GLU A 142 -3.84 4.01 20.80
C GLU A 142 -3.68 3.14 19.54
N TYR A 143 -3.06 3.67 18.49
CA TYR A 143 -2.74 2.95 17.24
C TYR A 143 -1.32 2.40 17.23
N ARG A 144 -0.55 2.72 18.27
CA ARG A 144 0.91 2.60 18.27
C ARG A 144 1.36 1.18 17.99
N GLU A 145 0.68 0.18 18.53
CA GLU A 145 1.06 -1.23 18.32
C GLU A 145 0.90 -1.62 16.84
N GLY A 146 -0.27 -1.37 16.24
CA GLY A 146 -0.53 -1.68 14.83
C GLY A 146 0.34 -0.87 13.87
N LEU A 147 0.54 0.42 14.16
CA LEU A 147 1.46 1.30 13.42
C LEU A 147 2.90 0.80 13.52
N GLN A 148 3.36 0.47 14.72
CA GLN A 148 4.71 -0.03 14.93
C GLN A 148 4.89 -1.34 14.17
N LYS A 149 3.93 -2.27 14.27
CA LYS A 149 3.94 -3.53 13.50
C LYS A 149 4.01 -3.29 12.01
N PHE A 150 3.31 -2.27 11.48
CA PHE A 150 3.42 -1.91 10.07
C PHE A 150 4.88 -1.66 9.67
N TYR A 151 5.67 -0.91 10.43
CA TYR A 151 7.07 -0.65 10.08
C TYR A 151 8.05 -1.78 10.48
N THR A 152 7.77 -2.48 11.58
CA THR A 152 8.74 -3.40 12.21
C THR A 152 8.45 -4.89 11.97
N ALA A 153 7.35 -5.24 11.31
CA ALA A 153 6.99 -6.63 11.07
C ALA A 153 8.11 -7.41 10.36
N ASN A 154 8.18 -8.70 10.66
CA ASN A 154 8.99 -9.64 9.89
C ASN A 154 8.18 -10.20 8.72
N ILE A 155 8.88 -10.67 7.69
CA ILE A 155 8.23 -11.35 6.56
C ILE A 155 7.45 -12.56 7.11
N GLY A 156 6.19 -12.69 6.68
CA GLY A 156 5.24 -13.69 7.14
C GLY A 156 4.48 -13.32 8.42
N GLU A 157 4.86 -12.24 9.11
CA GLU A 157 4.14 -11.76 10.27
C GLU A 157 2.84 -11.07 9.87
N SER A 158 1.76 -11.40 10.57
CA SER A 158 0.45 -10.77 10.39
C SER A 158 0.06 -9.95 11.61
N PHE A 159 -0.62 -8.83 11.37
CA PHE A 159 -1.17 -7.97 12.40
C PHE A 159 -2.45 -7.29 11.89
N SER A 160 -3.22 -6.73 12.81
CA SER A 160 -4.36 -5.87 12.50
C SER A 160 -4.20 -4.58 13.30
N ILE A 161 -4.84 -3.51 12.84
CA ILE A 161 -4.80 -2.22 13.52
C ILE A 161 -6.12 -2.01 14.20
N ILE A 162 -6.16 -1.95 15.52
CA ILE A 162 -7.40 -1.69 16.23
C ILE A 162 -7.65 -0.19 16.18
N TYR A 163 -8.84 0.23 15.73
CA TYR A 163 -9.25 1.62 15.73
C TYR A 163 -10.22 1.89 16.88
N PRO A 164 -9.87 2.72 17.88
CA PRO A 164 -10.78 3.19 18.92
C PRO A 164 -11.98 3.98 18.38
N GLU A 165 -13.06 4.07 19.15
CA GLU A 165 -14.28 4.80 18.76
C GLU A 165 -14.06 6.31 18.51
N ASP A 166 -13.09 6.90 19.20
CA ASP A 166 -12.71 8.31 19.15
C ASP A 166 -11.63 8.63 18.10
N THR A 167 -11.37 7.69 17.19
CA THR A 167 -10.31 7.85 16.20
C THR A 167 -10.45 9.12 15.37
N PRO A 168 -9.35 9.89 15.19
CA PRO A 168 -9.38 11.13 14.45
C PRO A 168 -10.05 10.97 13.09
N ILE A 169 -10.90 11.94 12.75
CA ILE A 169 -11.65 11.90 11.50
C ILE A 169 -10.73 11.84 10.28
N THR A 170 -9.44 12.10 10.39
CA THR A 170 -8.47 12.01 9.28
C THR A 170 -8.04 10.58 8.97
N PHE A 171 -8.15 9.65 9.92
CA PHE A 171 -8.14 8.19 9.66
C PHE A 171 -9.45 7.71 9.03
N PHE A 172 -10.56 8.40 9.31
CA PHE A 172 -11.93 7.92 9.04
C PHE A 172 -12.78 8.75 8.07
N LYS A 173 -12.31 9.86 7.51
CA LYS A 173 -13.17 10.77 6.70
C LYS A 173 -13.76 10.08 5.47
N LYS A 174 -13.21 8.92 5.08
CA LYS A 174 -13.74 8.05 4.04
C LYS A 174 -14.29 6.71 4.54
N LEU A 175 -14.09 6.35 5.81
CA LEU A 175 -14.47 5.04 6.36
C LEU A 175 -15.59 5.09 7.42
N ARG A 176 -15.91 6.25 8.01
CA ARG A 176 -16.95 6.36 9.05
C ARG A 176 -18.36 5.95 8.59
N ARG A 177 -18.60 5.79 7.28
CA ARG A 177 -19.83 5.21 6.71
C ARG A 177 -19.84 3.67 6.69
N PHE A 178 -18.70 3.01 6.85
CA PHE A 178 -18.59 1.55 6.93
C PHE A 178 -18.86 1.03 8.37
N ASN A 179 -18.82 1.90 9.37
CA ASN A 179 -18.78 1.54 10.80
C ASN A 179 -20.14 1.50 11.52
N ASN A 180 -21.25 1.19 10.84
CA ASN A 180 -22.47 0.78 11.57
C ASN A 180 -22.46 -0.70 11.98
N THR A 181 -21.39 -1.41 11.66
CA THR A 181 -21.13 -2.77 12.15
C THR A 181 -19.69 -2.82 12.65
N GLU A 182 -19.47 -3.51 13.78
CA GLU A 182 -18.16 -3.81 14.36
C GLU A 182 -17.25 -4.45 13.29
N THR A 183 -16.56 -3.64 12.50
CA THR A 183 -15.75 -4.12 11.38
C THR A 183 -14.31 -4.22 11.86
N SER A 184 -13.87 -5.47 12.02
CA SER A 184 -12.49 -5.83 12.24
C SER A 184 -11.63 -5.25 11.12
N SER A 185 -10.56 -4.55 11.49
CA SER A 185 -9.56 -4.09 10.54
C SER A 185 -8.95 -5.26 9.79
N PRO A 186 -8.66 -5.10 8.48
CA PRO A 186 -8.17 -6.20 7.67
C PRO A 186 -6.88 -6.78 8.25
N LYS A 187 -6.70 -8.07 8.06
CA LYS A 187 -5.45 -8.74 8.42
C LYS A 187 -4.35 -8.29 7.45
N ILE A 188 -3.32 -7.62 7.96
CA ILE A 188 -2.17 -7.14 7.19
C ILE A 188 -1.04 -8.14 7.40
N THR A 189 -0.44 -8.64 6.32
CA THR A 189 0.70 -9.57 6.38
C THR A 189 1.86 -9.04 5.57
N LEU A 190 3.03 -8.87 6.16
CA LEU A 190 4.22 -8.47 5.40
C LEU A 190 4.72 -9.64 4.56
N VAL A 191 4.81 -9.46 3.24
CA VAL A 191 5.19 -10.51 2.29
C VAL A 191 6.62 -10.36 1.80
N GLU A 192 6.99 -9.13 1.45
CA GLU A 192 8.35 -8.82 0.98
C GLU A 192 8.82 -7.51 1.60
N LYS A 193 10.13 -7.42 1.84
CA LYS A 193 10.73 -6.25 2.46
C LYS A 193 12.16 -6.07 1.98
N GLU A 194 12.55 -4.85 1.64
CA GLU A 194 13.94 -4.49 1.33
C GLU A 194 14.26 -3.10 1.87
N ASP A 195 15.43 -2.97 2.50
CA ASP A 195 16.00 -1.69 2.92
C ASP A 195 17.37 -1.54 2.27
N PHE A 196 17.63 -0.39 1.65
CA PHE A 196 18.94 -0.15 1.02
C PHE A 196 19.29 1.32 0.98
N ARG A 197 20.59 1.57 0.86
CA ARG A 197 21.12 2.90 0.57
C ARG A 197 21.02 3.20 -0.92
N CYS A 198 20.54 4.40 -1.23
CA CYS A 198 20.48 4.96 -2.56
C CYS A 198 21.67 5.91 -2.75
N ASP A 199 22.38 5.81 -3.86
CA ASP A 199 23.48 6.75 -4.17
C ASP A 199 22.99 8.16 -4.56
N SER A 200 21.70 8.44 -4.37
CA SER A 200 21.01 9.59 -4.91
C SER A 200 20.21 10.36 -3.87
N ASN A 201 20.13 11.68 -4.06
CA ASN A 201 19.32 12.59 -3.24
C ASN A 201 17.79 12.39 -3.42
N SER A 202 17.37 11.30 -4.06
CA SER A 202 15.97 10.94 -4.29
C SER A 202 15.24 10.61 -2.99
N PHE A 203 15.98 10.14 -1.99
CA PHE A 203 15.50 9.79 -0.66
C PHE A 203 16.27 10.60 0.39
N LYS A 204 15.58 11.00 1.46
CA LYS A 204 16.26 11.66 2.58
C LYS A 204 17.18 10.66 3.28
N ASP A 205 18.35 11.14 3.70
CA ASP A 205 19.43 10.34 4.28
C ASP A 205 19.94 9.19 3.38
N ASN A 206 19.61 9.24 2.08
CA ASN A 206 20.02 8.25 1.08
C ASN A 206 19.59 6.82 1.45
N GLU A 207 18.49 6.63 2.17
CA GLU A 207 17.96 5.32 2.55
C GLU A 207 16.52 5.15 2.07
N CYS A 208 16.24 4.01 1.43
CA CYS A 208 14.94 3.65 0.89
C CYS A 208 14.46 2.35 1.52
N HIS A 209 13.22 2.37 2.04
CA HIS A 209 12.54 1.23 2.60
C HIS A 209 11.37 0.87 1.70
N ILE A 210 11.31 -0.40 1.28
CA ILE A 210 10.25 -0.93 0.43
C ILE A 210 9.60 -2.10 1.17
N ARG A 211 8.28 -2.06 1.26
CA ARG A 211 7.45 -3.07 1.94
C ARG A 211 6.27 -3.45 1.05
N LEU A 212 6.03 -4.75 0.91
CA LEU A 212 4.85 -5.28 0.24
C LEU A 212 4.02 -6.06 1.24
N TYR A 213 2.77 -5.63 1.45
CA TYR A 213 1.83 -6.30 2.34
C TYR A 213 0.74 -6.99 1.54
N ARG A 214 0.33 -8.18 1.99
CA ARG A 214 -0.93 -8.82 1.59
C ARG A 214 -2.02 -8.41 2.57
N ILE A 215 -3.16 -8.00 2.04
CA ILE A 215 -4.33 -7.58 2.81
C ILE A 215 -5.38 -8.69 2.72
N GLY A 216 -5.72 -9.30 3.86
CA GLY A 216 -6.77 -10.29 3.99
C GLY A 216 -8.08 -9.68 4.49
N GLU A 217 -9.15 -10.47 4.37
CA GLU A 217 -10.40 -10.27 5.11
C GLU A 217 -10.18 -10.44 6.62
#